data_AF-A0A1I7RRU3-F1
#
_entry.id   AF-A0A1I7RRU3-F1
#
_cell.length_a   1.000
_cell.length_b   1.000
_cell.length_c   1.000
_cell.angle_alpha   90.00
_cell.angle_beta   90.00
_cell.angle_gamma   90.00
#
_symmetry.space_group_name_H-M   'P 1'
#
loop_
_entity.id
_entity.type
_entity.pdbx_description
1 polymer ?
#
loop_
_entity_poly.entity_id
_entity_poly.type
_entity_poly.pdbx_seq_one_letter_code
_entity_poly.pdbx_strand_id
1 'polypeptide(L)'
;MLSSYLFTEFVAFTSRINEMSDSEDDYMSEAILGKVEDVKPGIAKNREHKRQLDILKREYKPTLPKHELEAQRRQEALSKPVSHENKGFALLAKMGYKPGMSLGKPKDSEEGRRTEPITLQIKFGRKGLGHETQEKEDQVERCEAHMKYMSERAKQSDELAEDFRKRKRFDVNVRSVVGDIMKSRKACQDLDLREGKSAPDMAHLWPVIREVVETEEFEYMTKRTRHEQVNKEYTFKYSSGVVAPEEPDLYSLEMDDLIFRLATVTDYLRSHHFYCVWCGCAFVSEEDLSSNCPGPRRDCHDEDNLD
;
A
#
# COMPACT_ATOMS: atom_id res chain seq x y z
N MET A 1 80.64 -73.43 -21.69
CA MET A 1 81.74 -73.64 -20.74
C MET A 1 81.17 -73.56 -19.35
N LEU A 2 81.39 -74.63 -18.57
CA LEU A 2 81.54 -74.69 -17.12
C LEU A 2 80.37 -74.13 -16.28
N SER A 3 79.63 -74.99 -15.57
CA SER A 3 80.02 -75.53 -14.24
C SER A 3 80.01 -74.38 -13.21
N SER A 4 79.32 -74.40 -12.08
CA SER A 4 79.00 -75.53 -11.20
C SER A 4 78.27 -74.99 -9.95
N TYR A 5 77.28 -75.75 -9.45
CA TYR A 5 77.00 -76.11 -8.04
C TYR A 5 76.88 -74.98 -6.97
N LEU A 6 75.86 -74.96 -6.09
CA LEU A 6 75.53 -75.95 -5.04
C LEU A 6 74.06 -75.72 -4.58
N PHE A 7 73.21 -76.76 -4.50
CA PHE A 7 72.80 -77.46 -3.24
C PHE A 7 71.92 -76.55 -2.35
N THR A 8 70.66 -76.84 -1.97
CA THR A 8 70.03 -78.09 -1.51
C THR A 8 68.52 -77.90 -1.27
N GLU A 9 67.74 -78.98 -1.49
CA GLU A 9 66.53 -79.42 -0.75
C GLU A 9 65.27 -78.51 -0.73
N PHE A 10 64.01 -78.97 -0.76
CA PHE A 10 63.37 -80.26 -0.53
C PHE A 10 61.90 -80.13 -1.02
N VAL A 11 61.38 -81.17 -1.72
CA VAL A 11 60.00 -81.72 -1.64
C VAL A 11 58.80 -80.80 -1.96
N ALA A 12 57.72 -81.18 -2.64
CA ALA A 12 57.28 -82.23 -3.57
C ALA A 12 55.79 -81.87 -3.89
N PHE A 13 55.24 -82.40 -5.00
CA PHE A 13 53.85 -82.93 -5.11
C PHE A 13 52.66 -81.93 -4.89
N THR A 14 51.65 -81.69 -5.73
CA THR A 14 51.05 -82.39 -6.88
C THR A 14 49.98 -81.51 -7.55
N SER A 15 49.73 -81.80 -8.83
CA SER A 15 48.58 -81.49 -9.72
C SER A 15 47.18 -81.35 -9.08
N ARG A 16 46.34 -80.44 -9.63
CA ARG A 16 44.91 -80.74 -9.85
C ARG A 16 44.32 -80.01 -11.08
N ILE A 17 43.51 -80.79 -11.78
CA ILE A 17 42.81 -80.62 -13.07
C ILE A 17 41.77 -79.49 -13.04
N ASN A 18 41.60 -78.81 -14.17
CA ASN A 18 40.59 -77.77 -14.45
C ASN A 18 39.36 -78.42 -15.12
N GLU A 19 38.19 -78.38 -14.49
CA GLU A 19 36.90 -78.84 -15.03
C GLU A 19 35.99 -77.61 -15.32
N MET A 20 35.51 -77.51 -16.56
CA MET A 20 34.46 -76.57 -16.98
C MET A 20 33.09 -77.14 -16.58
N SER A 21 32.43 -76.50 -15.61
CA SER A 21 31.04 -76.75 -15.23
C SER A 21 30.16 -75.60 -15.73
N ASP A 22 29.18 -75.94 -16.56
CA ASP A 22 28.16 -75.07 -17.18
C ASP A 22 27.08 -74.67 -16.15
N SER A 23 27.40 -73.72 -15.26
CA SER A 23 26.43 -73.17 -14.31
C SER A 23 25.74 -71.95 -14.92
N GLU A 24 24.43 -72.03 -15.18
CA GLU A 24 23.57 -70.86 -15.12
C GLU A 24 23.85 -70.18 -13.77
N ASP A 25 24.37 -68.95 -13.80
CA ASP A 25 24.71 -68.17 -12.61
C ASP A 25 23.56 -68.26 -11.58
N ASP A 26 23.79 -68.99 -10.47
CA ASP A 26 22.81 -69.19 -9.41
C ASP A 26 22.24 -67.83 -9.00
N TYR A 27 20.92 -67.66 -9.14
CA TYR A 27 20.17 -66.41 -8.92
C TYR A 27 20.38 -65.80 -7.52
N MET A 28 20.97 -66.56 -6.59
CA MET A 28 21.28 -66.12 -5.23
C MET A 28 22.80 -66.10 -4.92
N SER A 29 23.67 -66.30 -5.92
CA SER A 29 25.13 -66.29 -5.73
C SER A 29 25.71 -64.89 -5.58
N GLU A 30 26.80 -64.79 -4.79
CA GLU A 30 27.56 -63.54 -4.58
C GLU A 30 28.13 -62.97 -5.89
N ALA A 31 28.26 -63.81 -6.93
CA ALA A 31 28.63 -63.39 -8.28
C ALA A 31 27.63 -62.41 -8.91
N ILE A 32 26.35 -62.45 -8.51
CA ILE A 32 25.32 -61.51 -8.95
C ILE A 32 25.37 -60.22 -8.13
N LEU A 33 25.60 -60.31 -6.82
CA LEU A 33 25.77 -59.14 -5.94
C LEU A 33 27.05 -58.36 -6.27
N GLY A 34 28.13 -59.04 -6.67
CA GLY A 34 29.36 -58.42 -7.14
C GLY A 34 29.23 -57.70 -8.49
N LYS A 35 28.21 -58.02 -9.29
CA LYS A 35 27.85 -57.28 -10.52
C LYS A 35 27.05 -56.00 -10.22
N VAL A 36 26.50 -55.86 -9.00
CA VAL A 36 25.81 -54.65 -8.56
C VAL A 36 26.82 -53.74 -7.87
N GLU A 37 27.00 -52.53 -8.38
CA GLU A 37 27.86 -51.54 -7.73
C GLU A 37 27.35 -51.27 -6.29
N ASP A 38 28.21 -51.39 -5.28
CA ASP A 38 27.89 -51.00 -3.89
C ASP A 38 27.83 -49.45 -3.79
N VAL A 39 26.72 -48.91 -4.29
CA VAL A 39 26.37 -47.51 -4.19
C VAL A 39 25.58 -47.33 -2.91
N LYS A 40 26.23 -46.82 -1.86
CA LYS A 40 25.59 -46.40 -0.60
C LYS A 40 25.06 -44.98 -0.74
N PRO A 41 23.80 -44.76 -1.18
CA PRO A 41 23.33 -43.44 -1.55
C PRO A 41 23.13 -42.63 -0.26
N GLY A 42 23.71 -41.43 -0.19
CA GLY A 42 23.56 -40.52 0.96
C GLY A 42 24.52 -40.75 2.14
N ILE A 43 25.33 -41.82 2.13
CA ILE A 43 26.46 -41.99 3.05
C ILE A 43 27.70 -41.35 2.43
N ALA A 44 28.34 -40.46 3.17
CA ALA A 44 29.53 -39.77 2.68
C ALA A 44 30.74 -40.71 2.68
N LYS A 45 31.30 -40.99 1.50
CA LYS A 45 32.56 -41.75 1.37
C LYS A 45 33.77 -40.94 1.88
N ASN A 46 33.81 -39.64 1.55
CA ASN A 46 34.88 -38.68 1.93
C ASN A 46 34.30 -37.32 2.36
N ARG A 47 35.13 -36.46 2.97
CA ARG A 47 34.74 -35.08 3.39
C ARG A 47 34.24 -34.22 2.22
N GLU A 48 34.84 -34.36 1.05
CA GLU A 48 34.41 -33.65 -0.16
C GLU A 48 33.07 -34.15 -0.68
N HIS A 49 32.85 -35.47 -0.70
CA HIS A 49 31.56 -36.06 -1.04
C HIS A 49 30.46 -35.62 -0.06
N LYS A 50 30.79 -35.51 1.24
CA LYS A 50 29.88 -34.93 2.25
C LYS A 50 29.49 -33.49 1.89
N ARG A 51 30.49 -32.65 1.54
CA ARG A 51 30.26 -31.26 1.12
C ARG A 51 29.38 -31.19 -0.13
N GLN A 52 29.60 -32.05 -1.12
CA GLN A 52 28.76 -32.14 -2.33
C GLN A 52 27.32 -32.54 -1.99
N LEU A 53 27.13 -33.56 -1.15
CA LEU A 53 25.79 -33.95 -0.69
C LEU A 53 25.08 -32.83 0.09
N ASP A 54 25.81 -32.06 0.90
CA ASP A 54 25.25 -30.92 1.63
C ASP A 54 24.90 -29.75 0.70
N ILE A 55 25.66 -29.53 -0.38
CA ILE A 55 25.32 -28.57 -1.45
C ILE A 55 24.04 -29.03 -2.17
N LEU A 56 23.97 -30.29 -2.61
CA LEU A 56 22.79 -30.84 -3.27
C LEU A 56 21.54 -30.80 -2.38
N LYS A 57 21.66 -31.06 -1.07
CA LYS A 57 20.56 -30.91 -0.10
C LYS A 57 20.11 -29.46 0.09
N ARG A 58 21.01 -28.48 -0.09
CA ARG A 58 20.68 -27.05 -0.02
C ARG A 58 20.07 -26.53 -1.30
N GLU A 59 20.49 -27.06 -2.44
CA GLU A 59 19.92 -26.79 -3.76
C GLU A 59 18.54 -27.45 -3.91
N TYR A 60 18.39 -28.67 -3.40
CA TYR A 60 17.10 -29.35 -3.29
C TYR A 60 16.29 -28.82 -2.09
N LYS A 61 15.69 -27.64 -2.27
CA LYS A 61 14.57 -27.20 -1.43
C LYS A 61 13.28 -27.54 -2.17
N PRO A 62 12.54 -28.59 -1.76
CA PRO A 62 11.23 -28.81 -2.34
C PRO A 62 10.39 -27.55 -2.10
N THR A 63 9.84 -27.00 -3.18
CA THR A 63 9.02 -25.77 -3.16
C THR A 63 7.73 -25.95 -2.35
N LEU A 64 7.31 -27.21 -2.16
CA LEU A 64 6.12 -27.61 -1.43
C LEU A 64 6.46 -28.74 -0.43
N PRO A 65 5.79 -28.79 0.74
CA PRO A 65 5.96 -29.88 1.69
C PRO A 65 5.59 -31.25 1.07
N LYS A 66 6.28 -32.31 1.49
CA LYS A 66 6.15 -33.68 0.96
C LYS A 66 4.70 -34.17 0.87
N HIS A 67 3.86 -33.84 1.85
CA HIS A 67 2.45 -34.20 1.87
C HIS A 67 1.65 -33.60 0.71
N GLU A 68 1.92 -32.35 0.34
CA GLU A 68 1.25 -31.68 -0.78
C GLU A 68 1.68 -32.29 -2.12
N LEU A 69 2.96 -32.62 -2.26
CA LEU A 69 3.48 -33.27 -3.47
C LEU A 69 2.92 -34.70 -3.64
N GLU A 70 2.77 -35.45 -2.56
CA GLU A 70 2.08 -36.74 -2.56
C GLU A 70 0.59 -36.61 -2.89
N ALA A 71 -0.07 -35.55 -2.40
CA ALA A 71 -1.47 -35.28 -2.71
C ALA A 71 -1.69 -34.91 -4.18
N GLN A 72 -0.83 -34.06 -4.76
CA GLN A 72 -0.84 -33.74 -6.18
C GLN A 72 -0.62 -34.98 -7.03
N ARG A 73 0.42 -35.78 -6.74
CA ARG A 73 0.70 -37.04 -7.45
C ARG A 73 -0.48 -38.01 -7.36
N ARG A 74 -1.16 -38.06 -6.21
CA ARG A 74 -2.38 -38.88 -6.02
C ARG A 74 -3.53 -38.35 -6.88
N GLN A 75 -3.78 -37.05 -6.90
CA GLN A 75 -4.84 -36.44 -7.72
C GLN A 75 -4.58 -36.63 -9.21
N GLU A 76 -3.35 -36.45 -9.66
CA GLU A 76 -2.93 -36.69 -11.05
C GLU A 76 -3.03 -38.18 -11.45
N ALA A 77 -2.74 -39.10 -10.53
CA ALA A 77 -2.88 -40.53 -10.78
C ALA A 77 -4.35 -40.97 -10.78
N LEU A 78 -5.19 -40.38 -9.92
CA LEU A 78 -6.63 -40.64 -9.87
C LEU A 78 -7.37 -40.05 -11.08
N SER A 79 -6.90 -38.94 -11.65
CA SER A 79 -7.53 -38.32 -12.82
C SER A 79 -7.22 -39.06 -14.13
N LYS A 80 -6.14 -39.84 -14.18
CA LYS A 80 -5.75 -40.62 -15.36
C LYS A 80 -6.41 -42.01 -15.33
N PRO A 81 -7.20 -42.39 -16.35
CA PRO A 81 -7.74 -43.74 -16.43
C PRO A 81 -6.61 -44.77 -16.57
N VAL A 82 -6.85 -45.99 -16.09
CA VAL A 82 -5.89 -47.09 -16.20
C VAL A 82 -5.63 -47.38 -17.68
N SER A 83 -4.36 -47.43 -18.08
CA SER A 83 -3.97 -47.68 -19.48
C SER A 83 -4.30 -49.10 -19.93
N HIS A 84 -4.50 -49.28 -21.25
CA HIS A 84 -4.71 -50.58 -21.89
C HIS A 84 -3.50 -51.53 -21.75
N GLU A 85 -2.30 -50.98 -21.53
CA GLU A 85 -1.07 -51.72 -21.27
C GLU A 85 -1.05 -52.37 -19.89
N ASN A 86 -1.90 -51.92 -18.96
CA ASN A 86 -2.02 -52.55 -17.66
C ASN A 86 -2.60 -53.97 -17.84
N LYS A 87 -1.85 -54.98 -17.41
CA LYS A 87 -2.25 -56.39 -17.44
C LYS A 87 -3.65 -56.63 -16.83
N GLY A 88 -4.02 -55.85 -15.82
CA GLY A 88 -5.35 -55.90 -15.21
C GLY A 88 -6.46 -55.45 -16.14
N PHE A 89 -6.24 -54.37 -16.89
CA PHE A 89 -7.18 -53.92 -17.92
C PHE A 89 -7.29 -54.95 -19.05
N ALA A 90 -6.17 -55.51 -19.49
CA ALA A 90 -6.14 -56.55 -20.53
C ALA A 90 -6.90 -57.83 -20.12
N LEU A 91 -6.82 -58.21 -18.84
CA LEU A 91 -7.60 -59.33 -18.29
C LEU A 91 -9.11 -59.00 -18.27
N LEU A 92 -9.49 -57.82 -17.79
CA LEU A 92 -10.88 -57.36 -17.79
C LEU A 92 -11.47 -57.35 -19.20
N ALA A 93 -10.73 -56.82 -20.17
CA ALA A 93 -11.13 -56.80 -21.57
C ALA A 93 -11.39 -58.21 -22.14
N LYS A 94 -10.54 -59.19 -21.79
CA LYS A 94 -10.74 -60.60 -22.15
C LYS A 94 -11.98 -61.22 -21.52
N MET A 95 -12.41 -60.72 -20.36
CA MET A 95 -13.63 -61.14 -19.67
C MET A 95 -14.90 -60.41 -20.17
N GLY A 96 -14.78 -59.60 -21.23
CA GLY A 96 -15.91 -58.91 -21.87
C GLY A 96 -16.17 -57.49 -21.37
N TYR A 97 -15.28 -56.91 -20.56
CA TYR A 97 -15.36 -55.51 -20.14
C TYR A 97 -14.99 -54.58 -21.31
N LYS A 98 -15.83 -53.57 -21.58
CA LYS A 98 -15.49 -52.45 -22.48
C LYS A 98 -15.42 -51.15 -21.66
N PRO A 99 -14.52 -50.21 -21.99
CA PRO A 99 -14.46 -48.90 -21.32
C PRO A 99 -15.86 -48.26 -21.26
N GLY A 100 -16.27 -47.83 -20.06
CA GLY A 100 -17.59 -47.23 -19.82
C GLY A 100 -18.71 -48.20 -19.48
N MET A 101 -18.47 -49.53 -19.48
CA MET A 101 -19.44 -50.51 -18.99
C MET A 101 -19.38 -50.67 -17.48
N SER A 102 -20.53 -50.73 -16.82
CA SER A 102 -20.64 -51.16 -15.43
C SER A 102 -20.50 -52.68 -15.31
N LEU A 103 -19.82 -53.18 -14.29
CA LEU A 103 -19.70 -54.61 -14.00
C LEU A 103 -21.00 -55.16 -13.36
N GLY A 104 -21.40 -56.39 -13.73
CA GLY A 104 -22.56 -57.09 -13.16
C GLY A 104 -23.70 -57.36 -14.16
N LYS A 105 -24.66 -58.23 -13.79
CA LYS A 105 -25.84 -58.52 -14.64
C LYS A 105 -26.76 -57.29 -14.72
N PRO A 106 -27.35 -57.01 -15.90
CA PRO A 106 -28.32 -55.93 -15.98
C PRO A 106 -29.60 -56.31 -15.23
N LYS A 107 -29.83 -55.73 -14.05
CA LYS A 107 -31.16 -55.68 -13.41
C LYS A 107 -31.86 -54.37 -13.80
N ASP A 108 -33.19 -54.38 -13.73
CA ASP A 108 -34.13 -53.34 -14.19
C ASP A 108 -34.04 -51.97 -13.48
N SER A 109 -33.01 -51.74 -12.65
CA SER A 109 -32.79 -50.47 -11.96
C SER A 109 -31.39 -49.96 -12.29
N GLU A 110 -31.30 -48.96 -13.17
CA GLU A 110 -30.06 -48.28 -13.53
C GLU A 110 -29.43 -47.52 -12.35
N GLU A 111 -30.22 -47.20 -11.33
CA GLU A 111 -29.87 -46.34 -10.17
C GLU A 111 -28.76 -46.91 -9.25
N GLY A 112 -28.34 -48.16 -9.42
CA GLY A 112 -27.29 -48.80 -8.62
C GLY A 112 -25.96 -49.01 -9.35
N ARG A 113 -25.87 -48.74 -10.66
CA ARG A 113 -24.68 -49.03 -11.47
C ARG A 113 -23.73 -47.85 -11.45
N ARG A 114 -22.52 -48.06 -10.94
CA ARG A 114 -21.45 -47.06 -10.93
C ARG A 114 -20.40 -47.40 -11.97
N THR A 115 -20.16 -46.48 -12.88
CA THR A 115 -19.04 -46.54 -13.84
C THR A 115 -17.77 -45.95 -13.23
N GLU A 116 -17.94 -45.09 -12.22
CA GLU A 116 -16.86 -44.39 -11.54
C GLU A 116 -16.59 -44.96 -10.13
N PRO A 117 -15.32 -45.04 -9.71
CA PRO A 117 -14.96 -45.46 -8.36
C PRO A 117 -15.54 -44.53 -7.27
N ILE A 118 -15.80 -45.08 -6.08
CA ILE A 118 -16.25 -44.28 -4.94
C ILE A 118 -15.12 -43.34 -4.48
N THR A 119 -15.41 -42.05 -4.37
CA THR A 119 -14.47 -41.04 -3.90
C THR A 119 -14.15 -41.25 -2.43
N LEU A 120 -12.88 -41.48 -2.11
CA LEU A 120 -12.39 -41.59 -0.74
C LEU A 120 -11.99 -40.21 -0.22
N GLN A 121 -12.72 -39.68 0.77
CA GLN A 121 -12.30 -38.48 1.50
C GLN A 121 -11.31 -38.87 2.60
N ILE A 122 -10.02 -38.77 2.31
CA ILE A 122 -8.95 -39.07 3.27
C ILE A 122 -8.75 -37.85 4.17
N LYS A 123 -9.06 -37.99 5.46
CA LYS A 123 -8.83 -36.94 6.46
C LYS A 123 -7.38 -36.99 6.95
N PHE A 124 -6.60 -35.95 6.67
CA PHE A 124 -5.18 -35.87 7.04
C PHE A 124 -4.93 -35.24 8.43
N GLY A 125 -5.98 -34.97 9.20
CA GLY A 125 -5.90 -34.29 10.51
C GLY A 125 -6.46 -35.12 11.66
N ARG A 126 -5.95 -34.85 12.87
CA ARG A 126 -6.43 -35.46 14.13
C ARG A 126 -7.66 -34.74 14.73
N LYS A 127 -8.18 -33.71 14.08
CA LYS A 127 -9.36 -32.97 14.55
C LYS A 127 -10.62 -33.85 14.50
N GLY A 128 -11.61 -33.57 15.34
CA GLY A 128 -12.89 -34.28 15.35
C GLY A 128 -13.66 -34.13 14.03
N LEU A 129 -14.58 -35.06 13.75
CA LEU A 129 -15.51 -34.94 12.63
C LEU A 129 -16.44 -33.73 12.88
N GLY A 130 -16.64 -32.84 11.90
CA GLY A 130 -17.47 -31.64 12.06
C GLY A 130 -16.73 -30.34 12.47
N HIS A 131 -15.47 -30.39 12.90
CA HIS A 131 -14.72 -29.17 13.24
C HIS A 131 -14.33 -28.30 12.04
N GLU A 132 -14.23 -28.89 10.85
CA GLU A 132 -13.78 -28.17 9.65
C GLU A 132 -14.79 -27.12 9.18
N THR A 133 -16.09 -27.36 9.36
CA THR A 133 -17.13 -26.39 9.02
C THR A 133 -17.14 -25.23 10.01
N GLN A 134 -17.09 -25.53 11.31
CA GLN A 134 -17.03 -24.51 12.36
C GLN A 134 -15.79 -23.62 12.23
N GLU A 135 -14.61 -24.19 11.94
CA GLU A 135 -13.39 -23.40 11.76
C GLU A 135 -13.45 -22.48 10.54
N LYS A 136 -14.11 -22.91 9.46
CA LYS A 136 -14.33 -22.07 8.27
C LYS A 136 -15.30 -20.93 8.60
N GLU A 137 -16.38 -21.21 9.33
CA GLU A 137 -17.31 -20.20 9.80
C GLU A 137 -16.62 -19.17 10.71
N ASP A 138 -15.88 -19.63 11.72
CA ASP A 138 -15.09 -18.78 12.63
C ASP A 138 -14.01 -17.96 11.86
N GLN A 139 -13.48 -18.50 10.75
CA GLN A 139 -12.52 -17.79 9.92
C GLN A 139 -13.19 -16.70 9.08
N VAL A 140 -14.34 -16.99 8.47
CA VAL A 140 -15.15 -16.01 7.73
C VAL A 140 -15.59 -14.89 8.67
N GLU A 141 -16.13 -15.22 9.85
CA GLU A 141 -16.56 -14.24 10.84
C GLU A 141 -15.41 -13.32 11.27
N ARG A 142 -14.22 -13.88 11.53
CA ARG A 142 -13.03 -13.08 11.88
C ARG A 142 -12.57 -12.18 10.73
N CYS A 143 -12.60 -12.67 9.49
CA CYS A 143 -12.27 -11.86 8.32
C CYS A 143 -13.27 -10.73 8.12
N GLU A 144 -14.57 -10.99 8.27
CA GLU A 144 -15.63 -9.99 8.18
C GLU A 144 -15.52 -8.94 9.29
N ALA A 145 -15.30 -9.38 10.54
CA ALA A 145 -15.09 -8.47 11.66
C ALA A 145 -13.86 -7.57 11.45
N HIS A 146 -12.77 -8.14 10.92
CA HIS A 146 -11.56 -7.38 10.58
C HIS A 146 -11.81 -6.38 9.43
N MET A 147 -12.51 -6.80 8.37
CA MET A 147 -12.89 -5.91 7.26
C MET A 147 -13.79 -4.77 7.73
N LYS A 148 -14.76 -5.06 8.61
CA LYS A 148 -15.65 -4.06 9.21
C LYS A 148 -14.86 -3.06 10.05
N TYR A 149 -13.96 -3.54 10.91
CA TYR A 149 -13.07 -2.69 11.71
C TYR A 149 -12.21 -1.76 10.82
N MET A 150 -11.61 -2.31 9.76
CA MET A 150 -10.81 -1.54 8.82
C MET A 150 -11.65 -0.49 8.08
N SER A 151 -12.87 -0.83 7.66
CA SER A 151 -13.79 0.11 6.99
C SER A 151 -14.21 1.24 7.92
N GLU A 152 -14.52 0.94 9.19
CA GLU A 152 -14.91 1.96 10.18
C GLU A 152 -13.74 2.90 10.49
N ARG A 153 -12.53 2.37 10.62
CA ARG A 153 -11.31 3.17 10.79
C ARG A 153 -11.02 4.06 9.56
N ALA A 154 -11.23 3.54 8.36
CA ALA A 154 -11.08 4.33 7.13
C ALA A 154 -12.08 5.51 7.09
N LYS A 155 -13.35 5.26 7.42
CA LYS A 155 -14.37 6.32 7.51
C LYS A 155 -14.00 7.40 8.52
N GLN A 156 -13.53 7.03 9.71
CA GLN A 156 -13.08 8.00 10.71
C GLN A 156 -11.90 8.83 10.19
N SER A 157 -10.96 8.21 9.47
CA SER A 157 -9.85 8.93 8.83
C SER A 157 -10.35 9.92 7.77
N ASP A 158 -11.32 9.50 6.95
CA ASP A 158 -11.91 10.35 5.90
C ASP A 158 -12.68 11.53 6.48
N GLU A 159 -13.45 11.33 7.55
CA GLU A 159 -14.15 12.39 8.29
C GLU A 159 -13.15 13.44 8.83
N LEU A 160 -12.07 12.99 9.47
CA LEU A 160 -11.01 13.88 9.95
C LEU A 160 -10.33 14.65 8.80
N ALA A 161 -10.14 14.01 7.65
CA ALA A 161 -9.55 14.63 6.46
C ALA A 161 -10.48 15.67 5.81
N GLU A 162 -11.79 15.42 5.77
CA GLU A 162 -12.80 16.39 5.33
C GLU A 162 -12.83 17.61 6.25
N ASP A 163 -12.82 17.40 7.57
CA ASP A 163 -12.80 18.50 8.53
C ASP A 163 -11.53 19.35 8.44
N PHE A 164 -10.38 18.71 8.23
CA PHE A 164 -9.13 19.44 7.97
C PHE A 164 -9.21 20.28 6.70
N ARG A 165 -9.74 19.71 5.60
CA ARG A 165 -9.94 20.44 4.33
C ARG A 165 -10.89 21.61 4.49
N LYS A 166 -11.99 21.46 5.22
CA LYS A 166 -12.92 22.56 5.53
C LYS A 166 -12.22 23.71 6.26
N ARG A 167 -11.46 23.42 7.33
CA ARG A 167 -10.71 24.44 8.08
C ARG A 167 -9.67 25.15 7.21
N LYS A 168 -8.98 24.40 6.35
CA LYS A 168 -7.99 25.00 5.43
C LYS A 168 -8.64 25.88 4.37
N ARG A 169 -9.75 25.45 3.77
CA ARG A 169 -10.52 26.29 2.82
C ARG A 169 -11.00 27.57 3.49
N PHE A 170 -11.54 27.48 4.71
CA PHE A 170 -11.95 28.64 5.49
C PHE A 170 -10.79 29.62 5.74
N ASP A 171 -9.65 29.12 6.23
CA ASP A 171 -8.46 29.93 6.52
C ASP A 171 -7.88 30.59 5.25
N VAL A 172 -7.90 29.92 4.10
CA VAL A 172 -7.53 30.52 2.81
C VAL A 172 -8.54 31.60 2.40
N ASN A 173 -9.85 31.36 2.59
CA ASN A 173 -10.88 32.34 2.29
C ASN A 173 -10.73 33.61 3.14
N VAL A 174 -10.52 33.48 4.46
CA VAL A 174 -10.22 34.60 5.36
C VAL A 174 -9.04 35.41 4.82
N ARG A 175 -7.91 34.75 4.51
CA ARG A 175 -6.71 35.43 3.97
C ARG A 175 -7.01 36.17 2.65
N SER A 176 -7.80 35.57 1.77
CA SER A 176 -8.18 36.19 0.51
C SER A 176 -8.99 37.47 0.74
N VAL A 177 -10.04 37.41 1.55
CA VAL A 177 -10.89 38.56 1.87
C VAL A 177 -10.09 39.66 2.59
N VAL A 178 -9.25 39.31 3.57
CA VAL A 178 -8.37 40.27 4.24
C VAL A 178 -7.40 40.92 3.25
N GLY A 179 -6.83 40.14 2.34
CA GLY A 179 -5.97 40.65 1.26
C GLY A 179 -6.70 41.65 0.36
N ASP A 180 -7.97 41.39 0.06
CA ASP A 180 -8.80 42.28 -0.76
C ASP A 180 -9.21 43.55 -0.03
N ILE A 181 -9.49 43.46 1.26
CA ILE A 181 -9.72 44.64 2.11
C ILE A 181 -8.48 45.52 2.07
N MET A 182 -7.29 44.96 2.29
CA MET A 182 -6.04 45.74 2.30
C MET A 182 -5.74 46.39 0.95
N LYS A 183 -5.94 45.67 -0.16
CA LYS A 183 -5.80 46.23 -1.51
C LYS A 183 -6.79 47.37 -1.77
N SER A 184 -8.05 47.15 -1.43
CA SER A 184 -9.12 48.14 -1.59
C SER A 184 -8.85 49.38 -0.74
N ARG A 185 -8.48 49.21 0.53
CA ARG A 185 -8.13 50.31 1.43
C ARG A 185 -6.94 51.12 0.93
N LYS A 186 -5.91 50.45 0.41
CA LYS A 186 -4.76 51.12 -0.18
C LYS A 186 -5.15 51.93 -1.42
N ALA A 187 -5.92 51.33 -2.34
CA ALA A 187 -6.41 52.04 -3.52
C ALA A 187 -7.27 53.26 -3.14
N CYS A 188 -8.13 53.11 -2.13
CA CYS A 188 -8.95 54.19 -1.58
C CYS A 188 -8.08 55.34 -1.08
N GLN A 189 -7.09 55.03 -0.24
CA GLN A 189 -6.13 56.00 0.26
C GLN A 189 -5.36 56.70 -0.86
N ASP A 190 -4.85 55.96 -1.84
CA ASP A 190 -4.07 56.52 -2.93
C ASP A 190 -4.90 57.49 -3.79
N LEU A 191 -6.19 57.17 -4.03
CA LEU A 191 -7.10 58.01 -4.81
C LEU A 191 -7.57 59.23 -4.02
N ASP A 192 -7.96 59.04 -2.76
CA ASP A 192 -8.37 60.14 -1.89
C ASP A 192 -7.22 61.14 -1.63
N LEU A 193 -5.98 60.66 -1.48
CA LEU A 193 -4.80 61.53 -1.34
C LEU A 193 -4.53 62.35 -2.59
N ARG A 194 -4.79 61.81 -3.79
CA ARG A 194 -4.68 62.57 -5.06
C ARG A 194 -5.71 63.69 -5.15
N GLU A 195 -6.88 63.50 -4.54
CA GLU A 195 -7.90 64.54 -4.40
C GLU A 195 -7.60 65.53 -3.25
N GLY A 196 -6.53 65.30 -2.49
CA GLY A 196 -6.09 66.18 -1.40
C GLY A 196 -6.77 65.92 -0.06
N LYS A 197 -7.46 64.79 0.13
CA LYS A 197 -8.02 64.41 1.43
C LYS A 197 -6.89 64.01 2.39
N SER A 198 -6.92 64.52 3.61
CA SER A 198 -5.94 64.20 4.66
C SER A 198 -6.44 63.12 5.64
N ALA A 199 -7.72 62.78 5.62
CA ALA A 199 -8.31 61.73 6.45
C ALA A 199 -9.47 61.07 5.69
N PRO A 200 -9.77 59.78 5.97
CA PRO A 200 -10.90 59.12 5.36
C PRO A 200 -12.23 59.62 5.93
N ASP A 201 -13.28 59.59 5.10
CA ASP A 201 -14.65 59.90 5.53
C ASP A 201 -15.19 58.88 6.55
N MET A 202 -14.71 57.63 6.48
CA MET A 202 -14.96 56.59 7.46
C MET A 202 -13.67 55.87 7.82
N ALA A 203 -13.44 55.59 9.11
CA ALA A 203 -12.16 55.07 9.62
C ALA A 203 -11.67 53.79 8.93
N HIS A 204 -12.60 52.93 8.51
CA HIS A 204 -12.29 51.65 7.87
C HIS A 204 -11.94 51.75 6.38
N LEU A 205 -12.01 52.93 5.76
CA LEU A 205 -11.68 53.14 4.34
C LEU A 205 -10.18 53.14 4.07
N TRP A 206 -9.37 53.61 5.03
CA TRP A 206 -7.92 53.69 4.88
C TRP A 206 -7.19 52.69 5.78
N PRO A 207 -5.97 52.28 5.40
CA PRO A 207 -5.13 51.49 6.28
C PRO A 207 -4.68 52.30 7.51
N VAL A 208 -4.77 51.68 8.68
CA VAL A 208 -4.27 52.24 9.95
C VAL A 208 -2.87 51.73 10.24
N ILE A 209 -1.94 52.64 10.51
CA ILE A 209 -0.55 52.35 10.86
C ILE A 209 -0.45 52.34 12.39
N ARG A 210 0.11 51.26 12.94
CA ARG A 210 0.40 51.10 14.38
C ARG A 210 1.83 51.53 14.67
N GLU A 211 1.99 52.51 15.55
CA GLU A 211 3.29 53.00 16.02
C GLU A 211 3.44 52.74 17.52
N VAL A 212 4.63 52.30 17.93
CA VAL A 212 4.97 52.15 19.36
C VAL A 212 5.33 53.52 19.90
N VAL A 213 4.71 53.91 21.01
CA VAL A 213 5.15 55.10 21.76
C VAL A 213 6.34 54.66 22.61
N GLU A 214 7.54 55.09 22.22
CA GLU A 214 8.72 54.95 23.06
C GLU A 214 8.60 55.97 24.21
N THR A 215 8.22 55.51 25.40
CA THR A 215 8.32 56.31 26.62
C THR A 215 9.79 56.38 27.04
N GLU A 216 10.30 57.58 27.34
CA GLU A 216 11.71 57.83 27.70
C GLU A 216 12.15 57.19 29.05
N GLU A 217 11.34 56.33 29.66
CA GLU A 217 11.68 55.61 30.89
C GLU A 217 12.54 54.38 30.57
N PHE A 218 13.80 54.65 30.22
CA PHE A 218 14.86 53.66 30.09
C PHE A 218 15.27 53.16 31.49
N GLU A 219 14.41 52.34 32.12
CA GLU A 219 14.71 51.75 33.42
C GLU A 219 15.79 50.67 33.25
N TYR A 220 16.95 50.87 33.90
CA TYR A 220 18.10 49.97 33.88
C TYR A 220 17.75 48.62 34.52
N MET A 221 17.20 47.69 33.73
CA MET A 221 16.85 46.36 34.23
C MET A 221 18.01 45.38 34.11
N THR A 222 18.52 44.97 35.28
CA THR A 222 19.54 43.94 35.46
C THR A 222 19.09 42.59 34.89
N LYS A 223 19.99 41.93 34.16
CA LYS A 223 19.80 40.64 33.47
C LYS A 223 19.50 39.49 34.45
N ARG A 224 18.32 39.40 35.08
CA ARG A 224 17.91 38.20 35.84
C ARG A 224 16.45 38.16 36.30
N THR A 225 15.49 38.35 35.39
CA THR A 225 14.12 37.87 35.60
C THR A 225 13.46 37.54 34.26
N ARG A 226 12.80 36.39 34.22
CA ARG A 226 12.23 35.74 33.05
C ARG A 226 10.83 36.30 32.80
N HIS A 227 10.63 36.95 31.65
CA HIS A 227 9.34 37.38 31.11
C HIS A 227 8.55 38.37 31.99
N GLU A 228 8.99 39.63 32.02
CA GLU A 228 8.16 40.75 32.45
C GLU A 228 7.52 41.35 31.18
N GLN A 229 6.19 41.38 31.14
CA GLN A 229 5.42 41.93 30.03
C GLN A 229 5.66 43.43 29.98
N VAL A 230 6.53 43.88 29.09
CA VAL A 230 6.69 45.31 28.81
C VAL A 230 5.38 45.81 28.22
N ASN A 231 4.65 46.62 28.98
CA ASN A 231 3.40 47.23 28.57
C ASN A 231 3.74 48.31 27.51
N LYS A 232 3.74 47.93 26.23
CA LYS A 232 4.00 48.85 25.13
C LYS A 232 2.74 49.64 24.82
N GLU A 233 2.81 50.95 24.96
CA GLU A 233 1.73 51.86 24.54
C GLU A 233 1.77 52.04 23.01
N TYR A 234 0.61 52.01 22.36
CA TYR A 234 0.49 52.10 20.92
C TYR A 234 -0.33 53.34 20.53
N THR A 235 0.12 54.03 19.48
CA THR A 235 -0.69 55.05 18.79
C THR A 235 -1.01 54.59 17.38
N PHE A 236 -2.17 55.01 16.89
CA PHE A 236 -2.68 54.64 15.58
C PHE A 236 -2.79 55.90 14.72
N LYS A 237 -2.25 55.86 13.51
CA LYS A 237 -2.24 57.00 12.59
C LYS A 237 -2.53 56.56 11.16
N TYR A 238 -3.10 57.46 10.36
CA TYR A 238 -3.14 57.31 8.91
C TYR A 238 -1.81 57.73 8.29
N SER A 239 -1.57 57.39 7.03
CA SER A 239 -0.35 57.79 6.30
C SER A 239 -0.15 59.32 6.22
N SER A 240 -1.24 60.08 6.36
CA SER A 240 -1.23 61.54 6.44
C SER A 240 -0.74 62.10 7.78
N GLY A 241 -0.52 61.25 8.78
CA GLY A 241 -0.13 61.63 10.14
C GLY A 241 -1.30 61.99 11.06
N VAL A 242 -2.54 61.97 10.56
CA VAL A 242 -3.75 62.17 11.38
C VAL A 242 -3.96 60.97 12.30
N VAL A 243 -4.33 61.22 13.55
CA VAL A 243 -4.63 60.18 14.54
C VAL A 243 -5.82 59.35 14.06
N ALA A 244 -5.64 58.04 14.02
CA ALA A 244 -6.65 57.07 13.63
C ALA A 244 -7.23 56.39 14.88
N PRO A 245 -8.51 55.96 14.85
CA PRO A 245 -9.04 55.06 15.86
C PRO A 245 -8.31 53.72 15.88
N GLU A 246 -8.30 53.05 17.03
CA GLU A 246 -7.85 51.67 17.12
C GLU A 246 -8.79 50.77 16.31
N GLU A 247 -8.22 50.00 15.38
CA GLU A 247 -8.96 48.97 14.66
C GLU A 247 -8.64 47.58 15.21
N PRO A 248 -9.66 46.70 15.35
CA PRO A 248 -9.43 45.30 15.67
C PRO A 248 -8.64 44.61 14.55
N ASP A 249 -7.87 43.59 14.91
CA ASP A 249 -7.13 42.78 13.93
C ASP A 249 -8.10 42.10 12.96
N LEU A 250 -7.89 42.28 11.66
CA LEU A 250 -8.77 41.72 10.63
C LEU A 250 -8.81 40.19 10.68
N TYR A 251 -7.72 39.52 11.08
CA TYR A 251 -7.71 38.06 11.22
C TYR A 251 -8.52 37.54 12.41
N SER A 252 -8.91 38.43 13.34
CA SER A 252 -9.72 38.09 14.50
C SER A 252 -11.23 38.30 14.28
N LEU A 253 -11.61 38.94 13.17
CA LEU A 253 -13.01 39.22 12.85
C LEU A 253 -13.72 38.01 12.26
N GLU A 254 -15.05 37.99 12.41
CA GLU A 254 -15.90 37.01 11.76
C GLU A 254 -15.97 37.26 10.24
N MET A 255 -16.29 36.21 9.47
CA MET A 255 -16.34 36.32 8.01
C MET A 255 -17.36 37.34 7.52
N ASP A 256 -18.49 37.45 8.19
CA ASP A 256 -19.55 38.39 7.82
C ASP A 256 -19.10 39.85 8.00
N ASP A 257 -18.35 40.13 9.07
CA ASP A 257 -17.76 41.45 9.31
C ASP A 257 -16.69 41.80 8.27
N LEU A 258 -15.87 40.82 7.87
CA LEU A 258 -14.87 40.99 6.82
C LEU A 258 -15.53 41.30 5.47
N ILE A 259 -16.58 40.56 5.12
CA ILE A 259 -17.34 40.79 3.89
C ILE A 259 -17.99 42.18 3.91
N PHE A 260 -18.58 42.57 5.04
CA PHE A 260 -19.18 43.89 5.20
C PHE A 260 -18.15 45.02 5.05
N ARG A 261 -16.98 44.89 5.68
CA ARG A 261 -15.88 45.86 5.54
C ARG A 261 -15.39 45.95 4.09
N LEU A 262 -15.20 44.81 3.43
CA LEU A 262 -14.80 44.80 2.03
C LEU A 262 -15.82 45.52 1.15
N ALA A 263 -17.10 45.17 1.27
CA ALA A 263 -18.19 45.78 0.53
C ALA A 263 -18.21 47.30 0.72
N THR A 264 -18.06 47.77 1.96
CA THR A 264 -18.09 49.20 2.27
C THR A 264 -16.97 49.96 1.56
N VAL A 265 -15.73 49.43 1.56
CA VAL A 265 -14.60 50.08 0.88
C VAL A 265 -14.78 50.04 -0.64
N THR A 266 -15.26 48.92 -1.18
CA THR A 266 -15.46 48.77 -2.63
C THR A 266 -16.61 49.62 -3.15
N ASP A 267 -17.68 49.78 -2.37
CA ASP A 267 -18.82 50.63 -2.72
C ASP A 267 -18.40 52.10 -2.73
N TYR A 268 -17.58 52.52 -1.77
CA TYR A 268 -16.99 53.86 -1.77
C TYR A 268 -16.11 54.10 -3.02
N LEU A 269 -15.21 53.16 -3.34
CA LEU A 269 -14.36 53.25 -4.53
C LEU A 269 -15.16 53.34 -5.84
N ARG A 270 -16.26 52.60 -5.94
CA ARG A 270 -17.11 52.58 -7.13
C ARG A 270 -17.98 53.83 -7.26
N SER A 271 -18.50 54.36 -6.15
CA SER A 271 -19.39 55.51 -6.15
C SER A 271 -18.67 56.86 -6.23
N HIS A 272 -17.51 56.98 -5.58
CA HIS A 272 -16.77 58.26 -5.51
C HIS A 272 -15.69 58.36 -6.58
N HIS A 273 -14.93 57.27 -6.79
CA HIS A 273 -13.77 57.27 -7.68
C HIS A 273 -14.00 56.56 -9.01
N PHE A 274 -15.20 56.01 -9.22
CA PHE A 274 -15.53 55.11 -10.33
C PHE A 274 -14.42 54.07 -10.56
N TYR A 275 -13.86 53.51 -9.49
CA TYR A 275 -12.70 52.62 -9.55
C TYR A 275 -13.08 51.19 -9.18
N CYS A 276 -12.59 50.23 -9.96
CA CYS A 276 -12.75 48.81 -9.67
C CYS A 276 -11.40 48.18 -9.27
N VAL A 277 -11.33 47.64 -8.05
CA VAL A 277 -10.12 47.00 -7.52
C VAL A 277 -9.78 45.71 -8.28
N TRP A 278 -10.78 45.01 -8.81
CA TRP A 278 -10.58 43.75 -9.52
C TRP A 278 -10.18 43.98 -10.99
N CYS A 279 -10.76 44.97 -11.67
CA CYS A 279 -10.32 45.36 -13.02
C CYS A 279 -8.97 46.11 -13.00
N GLY A 280 -8.66 46.79 -11.90
CA GLY A 280 -7.44 47.61 -11.77
C GLY A 280 -7.49 48.93 -12.55
N CYS A 281 -8.68 49.44 -12.88
CA CYS A 281 -8.87 50.66 -13.65
C CYS A 281 -9.97 51.56 -13.07
N ALA A 282 -9.86 52.85 -13.36
CA ALA A 282 -10.89 53.86 -13.12
C ALA A 282 -11.70 54.09 -14.40
N PHE A 283 -12.99 54.34 -14.23
CA PHE A 283 -13.96 54.58 -15.29
C PHE A 283 -14.33 56.06 -15.34
N VAL A 284 -14.90 56.51 -16.45
CA VAL A 284 -15.20 57.94 -16.66
C VAL A 284 -16.49 58.36 -15.94
N SER A 285 -17.46 57.46 -15.84
CA SER A 285 -18.76 57.71 -15.22
C SER A 285 -19.34 56.44 -14.60
N GLU A 286 -20.42 56.58 -13.84
CA GLU A 286 -21.17 55.45 -13.28
C GLU A 286 -21.79 54.55 -14.37
N GLU A 287 -22.22 55.14 -15.48
CA GLU A 287 -22.74 54.42 -16.65
C GLU A 287 -21.64 53.60 -17.35
N ASP A 288 -20.44 54.17 -17.46
CA ASP A 288 -19.25 53.49 -17.99
C ASP A 288 -18.83 52.33 -17.07
N LEU A 289 -18.82 52.56 -15.75
CA LEU A 289 -18.54 51.54 -14.74
C LEU A 289 -19.54 50.38 -14.80
N SER A 290 -20.84 50.67 -14.91
CA SER A 290 -21.89 49.64 -14.92
C SER A 290 -21.94 48.81 -16.21
N SER A 291 -21.52 49.39 -17.34
CA SER A 291 -21.48 48.70 -18.63
C SER A 291 -20.20 47.89 -18.85
N ASN A 292 -19.06 48.36 -18.34
CA ASN A 292 -17.76 47.75 -18.60
C ASN A 292 -17.18 46.92 -17.43
N CYS A 293 -17.68 47.06 -16.21
CA CYS A 293 -17.24 46.25 -15.07
C CYS A 293 -18.20 45.08 -14.79
N PRO A 294 -17.70 43.83 -14.71
CA PRO A 294 -18.52 42.64 -14.42
C PRO A 294 -19.33 42.69 -13.12
N GLY A 295 -18.88 43.44 -12.11
CA GLY A 295 -19.63 43.60 -10.87
C GLY A 295 -18.83 44.22 -9.72
N PRO A 296 -19.39 44.27 -8.50
CA PRO A 296 -18.73 44.81 -7.31
C PRO A 296 -18.11 43.72 -6.42
N ARG A 297 -17.96 42.48 -6.90
CA ARG A 297 -17.36 41.38 -6.13
C ARG A 297 -16.23 40.72 -6.91
N ARG A 298 -15.30 40.10 -6.18
CA ARG A 298 -14.24 39.28 -6.75
C ARG A 298 -14.79 38.22 -7.69
N ASP A 299 -15.79 37.47 -7.24
CA ASP A 299 -16.40 36.36 -7.99
C ASP A 299 -16.96 36.76 -9.36
N CYS A 300 -17.28 38.05 -9.57
CA CYS A 300 -17.74 38.55 -10.86
C CYS A 300 -16.61 38.64 -11.91
N HIS A 301 -15.35 38.59 -11.47
CA HIS A 301 -14.15 38.79 -12.31
C HIS A 301 -13.26 37.54 -12.41
N ASP A 302 -13.57 36.49 -11.66
CA ASP A 302 -12.84 35.22 -11.74
C ASP A 302 -13.40 34.43 -12.96
N GLU A 303 -12.70 34.48 -14.11
CA GLU A 303 -13.10 33.79 -15.35
C GLU A 303 -12.95 32.24 -15.29
N ASP A 304 -12.40 31.69 -14.20
CA ASP A 304 -12.07 30.26 -14.06
C ASP A 304 -13.23 29.36 -13.58
N ASN A 305 -14.49 29.79 -13.71
CA ASN A 305 -15.68 28.95 -13.44
C ASN A 305 -16.34 28.38 -14.71
N LEU A 306 -15.61 28.34 -15.83
CA LEU A 306 -15.96 27.62 -17.05
C LEU A 306 -14.87 26.59 -17.37
N ASP A 307 -14.87 25.48 -16.63
CA ASP A 307 -14.54 24.13 -17.14
C ASP A 307 -14.93 23.04 -16.10
#